data_AF-A0A9P9FSJ4-F1
#
_entry.id   AF-A0A9P9FSJ4-F1
#
_cell.length_a   1.000
_cell.length_b   1.000
_cell.length_c   1.000
_cell.angle_alpha   90.00
_cell.angle_beta   90.00
_cell.angle_gamma   90.00
#
_symmetry.space_group_name_H-M   'P 1'
#
loop_
_entity.id
_entity.type
_entity.pdbx_description
1 polymer ?
#
loop_
_entity_poly.entity_id
_entity_poly.type
_entity_poly.pdbx_seq_one_letter_code
_entity_poly.pdbx_strand_id
1 'polypeptide(L)'
;MPPIRTAKTNDSSAIQNPIALLPKKRLLKPITTGVKDAHFYNSERDWDGKYHRVIGTSTRNITLGSDFVLTDDHIDDLLVLAKPVLQKIVKFIFTYKDVSYGAKNTAKDLTNEAVIRLAQACPSLKIVQLPGTHLNDDGLLGLLKNCDKLTIVELTGTSGTKREKSSGKALDELREHPEWVPKLKQLSLEEKEDNKLFMKAMRALTKERIGLTVVLVTRNEYKKWGDWELEERRETYKKGRKQSRW
;
A
#
# COMPACT_ATOMS: atom_id res chain seq x y z
N MET A 1 54.25 -29.29 -30.99
CA MET A 1 54.19 -28.21 -29.98
C MET A 1 53.20 -27.15 -30.45
N PRO A 2 52.02 -27.04 -29.84
CA PRO A 2 51.12 -25.91 -30.05
C PRO A 2 51.44 -24.76 -29.06
N PRO A 3 51.26 -23.50 -29.45
CA PRO A 3 51.62 -22.35 -28.62
C PRO A 3 50.57 -22.06 -27.55
N ILE A 4 51.07 -21.79 -26.34
CA ILE A 4 50.35 -21.24 -25.19
C ILE A 4 49.88 -19.82 -25.56
N ARG A 5 48.58 -19.56 -25.46
CA ARG A 5 48.04 -18.19 -25.54
C ARG A 5 47.28 -17.85 -24.27
N THR A 6 47.80 -16.80 -23.65
CA THR A 6 47.49 -16.16 -22.38
C THR A 6 46.00 -15.85 -22.17
N ALA A 7 45.56 -16.04 -20.92
CA ALA A 7 44.28 -15.60 -20.41
C ALA A 7 44.16 -14.07 -20.48
N LYS A 8 43.08 -13.59 -21.10
CA LYS A 8 42.63 -12.21 -20.96
C LYS A 8 41.61 -12.15 -19.83
N THR A 9 42.04 -11.55 -18.72
CA THR A 9 41.19 -11.01 -17.67
C THR A 9 40.34 -9.90 -18.26
N ASN A 10 39.05 -10.15 -18.44
CA ASN A 10 38.07 -9.10 -18.71
C ASN A 10 37.59 -8.57 -17.35
N ASP A 11 38.26 -7.53 -16.88
CA ASP A 11 37.72 -6.64 -15.87
C ASP A 11 36.74 -5.69 -16.59
N SER A 12 35.45 -5.85 -16.32
CA SER A 12 34.39 -4.98 -16.84
C SER A 12 33.39 -4.72 -15.72
N SER A 13 33.87 -4.01 -14.71
CA SER A 13 33.07 -3.34 -13.69
C SER A 13 32.28 -2.18 -14.32
N ALA A 14 31.25 -2.51 -15.11
CA ALA A 14 30.24 -1.56 -15.50
C ALA A 14 29.25 -1.38 -14.34
N ILE A 15 29.53 -0.36 -13.53
CA ILE A 15 28.61 0.18 -12.52
C ILE A 15 27.30 0.54 -13.25
N GLN A 16 26.26 -0.26 -13.04
CA GLN A 16 24.90 0.11 -13.44
C GLN A 16 24.45 1.25 -12.53
N ASN A 17 24.46 2.47 -13.06
CA ASN A 17 23.73 3.57 -12.46
C ASN A 17 22.24 3.20 -12.42
N PRO A 18 21.54 3.37 -11.28
CA PRO A 18 20.10 3.22 -11.26
C PRO A 18 19.50 4.29 -12.16
N ILE A 19 18.73 3.85 -13.17
CA ILE A 19 17.94 4.73 -14.03
C ILE A 19 17.01 5.51 -13.10
N ALA A 20 17.35 6.76 -12.81
CA ALA A 20 16.41 7.70 -12.23
C ALA A 20 15.25 7.83 -13.22
N LEU A 21 14.10 7.24 -12.90
CA LEU A 21 12.88 7.33 -13.69
C LEU A 21 12.55 8.80 -13.91
N LEU A 22 12.65 9.26 -15.16
CA LEU A 22 12.25 10.60 -15.56
C LEU A 22 10.76 10.78 -15.20
N PRO A 23 10.36 11.91 -14.58
CA PRO A 23 8.96 12.13 -14.22
C PRO A 23 8.05 12.02 -15.43
N LYS A 24 7.00 11.19 -15.35
CA LYS A 24 5.98 11.09 -16.40
C LYS A 24 5.40 12.49 -16.67
N LYS A 25 5.37 12.91 -17.95
CA LYS A 25 4.89 14.25 -18.34
C LYS A 25 3.40 14.39 -18.01
N ARG A 26 3.01 15.54 -17.45
CA ARG A 26 1.59 15.88 -17.18
C ARG A 26 0.71 15.69 -18.42
N LEU A 27 -0.47 15.11 -18.24
CA LEU A 27 -1.44 14.97 -19.32
C LEU A 27 -1.99 16.35 -19.69
N LEU A 28 -1.70 16.80 -20.91
CA LEU A 28 -2.19 18.07 -21.48
C LEU A 28 -3.63 17.95 -22.05
N LYS A 29 -4.32 16.82 -21.84
CA LYS A 29 -5.64 16.56 -22.41
C LYS A 29 -6.75 17.24 -21.60
N PRO A 30 -7.92 17.56 -22.22
CA PRO A 30 -9.06 18.13 -21.51
C PRO A 30 -9.45 17.25 -20.32
N ILE A 31 -9.72 17.88 -19.18
CA ILE A 31 -10.11 17.17 -17.96
C ILE A 31 -11.45 16.50 -18.21
N THR A 32 -11.48 15.16 -18.17
CA THR A 32 -12.71 14.39 -18.34
C THR A 32 -13.56 14.45 -17.06
N THR A 33 -14.87 14.26 -17.20
CA THR A 33 -15.76 14.12 -16.05
C THR A 33 -15.42 12.87 -15.23
N GLY A 34 -15.06 11.78 -15.92
CA GLY A 34 -14.78 10.48 -15.30
C GLY A 34 -16.00 9.85 -14.62
N VAL A 35 -15.81 8.67 -14.05
CA VAL A 35 -16.83 7.97 -13.25
C VAL A 35 -16.62 8.25 -11.77
N LYS A 36 -17.70 8.20 -10.96
CA LYS A 36 -17.61 8.39 -9.50
C LYS A 36 -16.76 7.30 -8.83
N ASP A 37 -16.98 6.06 -9.24
CA ASP A 37 -16.36 4.85 -8.73
C ASP A 37 -15.57 4.21 -9.87
N ALA A 38 -14.25 4.43 -9.88
CA ALA A 38 -13.35 3.90 -10.89
C ALA A 38 -12.84 2.53 -10.44
N HIS A 39 -13.16 1.49 -11.22
CA HIS A 39 -12.74 0.11 -10.97
C HIS A 39 -11.82 -0.36 -12.10
N PHE A 40 -10.66 -0.89 -11.73
CA PHE A 40 -9.67 -1.46 -12.64
C PHE A 40 -9.39 -2.89 -12.21
N TYR A 41 -9.71 -3.88 -13.02
CA TYR A 41 -9.56 -5.28 -12.66
C TYR A 41 -8.12 -5.78 -12.91
N ASN A 42 -7.53 -5.37 -14.04
CA ASN A 42 -6.20 -5.79 -14.49
C ASN A 42 -5.35 -4.58 -14.91
N SER A 43 -4.06 -4.56 -14.52
CA SER A 43 -3.16 -3.44 -14.81
C SER A 43 -2.92 -3.24 -16.31
N GLU A 44 -2.58 -4.28 -17.05
CA GLU A 44 -2.30 -4.20 -18.50
C GLU A 44 -3.56 -3.83 -19.30
N ARG A 45 -4.71 -4.42 -18.96
CA ARG A 45 -5.95 -4.29 -19.74
C ARG A 45 -6.71 -3.00 -19.45
N ASP A 46 -6.79 -2.62 -18.18
CA ASP A 46 -7.69 -1.54 -17.75
C ASP A 46 -6.94 -0.26 -17.40
N TRP A 47 -5.67 -0.36 -16.99
CA TRP A 47 -4.89 0.80 -16.55
C TRP A 47 -4.07 1.41 -17.68
N ASP A 48 -3.20 0.61 -18.31
CA ASP A 48 -2.15 1.09 -19.22
C ASP A 48 -2.70 1.98 -20.35
N GLY A 49 -2.38 3.28 -20.26
CA GLY A 49 -2.83 4.29 -21.22
C GLY A 49 -4.34 4.52 -21.25
N LYS A 50 -5.11 3.97 -20.30
CA LYS A 50 -6.58 4.01 -20.26
C LYS A 50 -7.14 4.63 -18.99
N TYR A 51 -6.41 4.61 -17.88
CA TYR A 51 -6.87 5.13 -16.58
C TYR A 51 -7.43 6.56 -16.64
N HIS A 52 -6.80 7.44 -17.43
CA HIS A 52 -7.20 8.85 -17.60
C HIS A 52 -8.54 9.06 -18.34
N ARG A 53 -9.07 8.02 -18.98
CA ARG A 53 -10.42 8.05 -19.59
C ARG A 53 -11.52 7.82 -18.55
N VAL A 54 -11.17 7.10 -17.49
CA VAL A 54 -12.09 6.66 -16.42
C VAL A 54 -12.00 7.61 -15.23
N ILE A 55 -10.79 8.03 -14.86
CA ILE A 55 -10.55 8.94 -13.74
C ILE A 55 -10.68 10.38 -14.21
N GLY A 56 -11.55 11.14 -13.54
CA GLY A 56 -11.85 12.54 -13.86
C GLY A 56 -12.39 13.31 -12.66
N THR A 57 -12.96 14.49 -12.92
CA THR A 57 -13.40 15.43 -11.86
C THR A 57 -14.51 14.91 -10.94
N SER A 58 -15.28 13.92 -11.38
CA SER A 58 -16.31 13.24 -10.61
C SER A 58 -15.81 12.04 -9.83
N THR A 59 -14.60 11.55 -10.12
CA THR A 59 -14.03 10.39 -9.43
C THR A 59 -13.77 10.69 -7.97
N ARG A 60 -14.22 9.77 -7.12
CA ARG A 60 -14.02 9.79 -5.67
C ARG A 60 -13.34 8.52 -5.21
N ASN A 61 -13.62 7.40 -5.85
CA ASN A 61 -13.17 6.11 -5.40
C ASN A 61 -12.37 5.43 -6.52
N ILE A 62 -11.19 4.93 -6.19
CA ILE A 62 -10.36 4.10 -7.07
C ILE A 62 -10.25 2.73 -6.41
N THR A 63 -10.64 1.70 -7.13
CA THR A 63 -10.57 0.31 -6.69
C THR A 63 -9.81 -0.51 -7.71
N LEU A 64 -8.76 -1.17 -7.25
CA LEU A 64 -7.90 -2.06 -8.01
C LEU A 64 -8.29 -3.50 -7.64
N GLY A 65 -8.57 -4.30 -8.67
CA GLY A 65 -9.18 -5.62 -8.55
C GLY A 65 -8.18 -6.73 -8.25
N SER A 66 -8.71 -7.95 -8.22
CA SER A 66 -8.00 -9.17 -7.85
C SER A 66 -7.12 -9.74 -8.96
N ASP A 67 -6.94 -9.07 -10.11
CA ASP A 67 -5.96 -9.42 -11.14
C ASP A 67 -5.01 -8.24 -11.41
N PHE A 68 -4.99 -7.28 -10.49
CA PHE A 68 -4.19 -6.08 -10.61
C PHE A 68 -2.80 -6.30 -9.99
N VAL A 69 -1.76 -5.90 -10.72
CA VAL A 69 -0.38 -5.81 -10.23
C VAL A 69 -0.11 -4.34 -9.90
N LEU A 70 -0.14 -3.98 -8.61
CA LEU A 70 0.07 -2.60 -8.15
C LEU A 70 1.56 -2.34 -7.91
N THR A 71 2.07 -1.28 -8.55
CA THR A 71 3.46 -0.83 -8.45
C THR A 71 3.51 0.70 -8.34
N ASP A 72 4.70 1.23 -8.05
CA ASP A 72 4.98 2.67 -8.03
C ASP A 72 4.57 3.39 -9.33
N ASP A 73 4.74 2.75 -10.49
CA ASP A 73 4.37 3.35 -11.79
C ASP A 73 2.90 3.74 -11.88
N HIS A 74 2.03 2.98 -11.22
CA HIS A 74 0.60 3.26 -11.16
C HIS A 74 0.32 4.47 -10.26
N ILE A 75 1.11 4.67 -9.21
CA ILE A 75 1.05 5.90 -8.43
C ILE A 75 1.52 7.08 -9.28
N ASP A 76 2.63 6.93 -10.01
CA ASP A 76 3.17 7.97 -10.89
C ASP A 76 2.14 8.38 -11.96
N ASP A 77 1.40 7.42 -12.51
CA ASP A 77 0.30 7.67 -13.44
C ASP A 77 -0.81 8.52 -12.82
N LEU A 78 -1.14 8.31 -11.54
CA LEU A 78 -2.08 9.19 -10.85
C LEU A 78 -1.52 10.60 -10.67
N LEU A 79 -0.24 10.75 -10.35
CA LEU A 79 0.40 12.06 -10.15
C LEU A 79 0.42 12.92 -11.41
N VAL A 80 0.29 12.31 -12.58
CA VAL A 80 0.17 12.98 -13.88
C VAL A 80 -1.22 13.62 -14.07
N LEU A 81 -2.24 13.19 -13.32
CA LEU A 81 -3.59 13.76 -13.37
C LEU A 81 -3.64 15.18 -12.80
N ALA A 82 -4.67 15.93 -13.20
CA ALA A 82 -4.86 17.29 -12.72
C ALA A 82 -5.10 17.31 -11.20
N LYS A 83 -4.43 18.23 -10.48
CA LYS A 83 -4.54 18.41 -9.02
C LYS A 83 -5.99 18.44 -8.49
N PRO A 84 -6.97 19.10 -9.15
CA PRO A 84 -8.36 19.10 -8.68
C PRO A 84 -9.03 17.73 -8.68
N VAL A 85 -8.56 16.78 -9.51
CA VAL A 85 -9.03 15.40 -9.52
C VAL A 85 -8.49 14.67 -8.29
N LEU A 86 -7.17 14.74 -8.07
CA LEU A 86 -6.49 14.07 -6.96
C LEU A 86 -6.99 14.53 -5.59
N GLN A 87 -7.24 15.84 -5.44
CA GLN A 87 -7.81 16.42 -4.22
C GLN A 87 -9.23 15.96 -3.88
N LYS A 88 -9.93 15.32 -4.83
CA LYS A 88 -11.29 14.79 -4.65
C LYS A 88 -11.30 13.28 -4.42
N ILE A 89 -10.19 12.59 -4.57
CA ILE A 89 -10.12 11.16 -4.27
C ILE A 89 -10.28 10.94 -2.77
N VAL A 90 -11.21 10.07 -2.42
CA VAL A 90 -11.66 9.74 -1.07
C VAL A 90 -11.31 8.29 -0.72
N LYS A 91 -11.32 7.38 -1.69
CA LYS A 91 -11.00 5.97 -1.46
C LYS A 91 -9.94 5.49 -2.45
N PHE A 92 -8.94 4.80 -1.93
CA PHE A 92 -7.95 4.06 -2.70
C PHE A 92 -7.88 2.64 -2.15
N ILE A 93 -8.38 1.68 -2.91
CA ILE A 93 -8.57 0.30 -2.44
C ILE A 93 -7.87 -0.64 -3.42
N PHE A 94 -6.97 -1.46 -2.91
CA PHE A 94 -6.41 -2.61 -3.60
C PHE A 94 -7.02 -3.89 -3.05
N THR A 95 -7.55 -4.74 -3.93
CA THR A 95 -8.18 -6.00 -3.57
C THR A 95 -7.15 -7.12 -3.68
N TYR A 96 -6.77 -7.71 -2.54
CA TYR A 96 -5.89 -8.87 -2.50
C TYR A 96 -6.71 -10.14 -2.18
N LYS A 97 -6.98 -10.98 -3.18
CA LYS A 97 -7.85 -12.17 -3.03
C LYS A 97 -7.47 -13.37 -3.88
N ASP A 98 -6.97 -13.15 -5.09
CA ASP A 98 -6.59 -14.25 -5.96
C ASP A 98 -5.14 -14.63 -5.65
N VAL A 99 -4.96 -15.83 -5.10
CA VAL A 99 -3.64 -16.41 -4.82
C VAL A 99 -3.44 -17.73 -5.57
N SER A 100 -4.34 -18.05 -6.51
CA SER A 100 -4.28 -19.28 -7.31
C SER A 100 -2.98 -19.37 -8.11
N TYR A 101 -2.67 -20.55 -8.65
CA TYR A 101 -1.43 -20.77 -9.40
C TYR A 101 -1.20 -19.78 -10.56
N GLY A 102 -2.27 -19.28 -11.18
CA GLY A 102 -2.22 -18.29 -12.26
C GLY A 102 -2.31 -16.85 -11.80
N ALA A 103 -2.43 -16.59 -10.50
CA ALA A 103 -2.69 -15.27 -9.96
C ALA A 103 -1.52 -14.31 -10.19
N LYS A 104 -1.85 -13.13 -10.71
CA LYS A 104 -0.92 -12.00 -10.81
C LYS A 104 -1.16 -10.94 -9.74
N ASN A 105 -2.14 -11.14 -8.86
CA ASN A 105 -2.55 -10.14 -7.89
C ASN A 105 -1.46 -9.87 -6.86
N THR A 106 -0.78 -8.73 -6.97
CA THR A 106 0.33 -8.40 -6.06
C THR A 106 0.48 -6.90 -5.92
N ALA A 107 0.94 -6.47 -4.75
CA ALA A 107 1.37 -5.10 -4.47
C ALA A 107 2.74 -5.08 -3.77
N LYS A 108 3.54 -6.14 -3.95
CA LYS A 108 4.85 -6.32 -3.29
C LYS A 108 5.89 -5.28 -3.72
N ASP A 109 5.76 -4.77 -4.95
CA ASP A 109 6.67 -3.78 -5.53
C ASP A 109 6.22 -2.33 -5.29
N LEU A 110 5.17 -2.12 -4.49
CA LEU A 110 4.75 -0.80 -4.06
C LEU A 110 5.61 -0.34 -2.87
N THR A 111 6.28 0.80 -3.02
CA THR A 111 7.22 1.34 -2.02
C THR A 111 6.56 2.30 -1.02
N ASN A 112 7.24 2.53 0.11
CA ASN A 112 6.83 3.56 1.08
C ASN A 112 6.82 4.95 0.42
N GLU A 113 7.81 5.24 -0.42
CA GLU A 113 7.95 6.50 -1.15
C GLU A 113 6.78 6.74 -2.09
N ALA A 114 6.31 5.72 -2.82
CA ALA A 114 5.12 5.85 -3.65
C ALA A 114 3.87 6.14 -2.82
N VAL A 115 3.68 5.46 -1.68
CA VAL A 115 2.55 5.72 -0.78
C VAL A 115 2.60 7.13 -0.19
N ILE A 116 3.79 7.62 0.17
CA ILE A 116 3.99 9.01 0.61
C ILE A 116 3.58 10.00 -0.49
N ARG A 117 4.02 9.77 -1.73
CA ARG A 117 3.66 10.63 -2.88
C ARG A 117 2.16 10.60 -3.17
N LEU A 118 1.53 9.42 -3.07
CA LEU A 118 0.08 9.28 -3.17
C LEU A 118 -0.63 10.11 -2.09
N ALA A 119 -0.18 10.01 -0.84
CA ALA A 119 -0.77 10.72 0.30
C ALA A 119 -0.68 12.25 0.14
N GLN A 120 0.48 12.75 -0.28
CA GLN A 120 0.72 14.17 -0.57
C GLN A 120 -0.16 14.69 -1.71
N ALA A 121 -0.39 13.87 -2.74
CA ALA A 121 -1.21 14.25 -3.89
C ALA A 121 -2.72 14.18 -3.62
N CYS A 122 -3.15 13.27 -2.74
CA CYS A 122 -4.55 12.98 -2.43
C CYS A 122 -4.89 13.26 -0.95
N PRO A 123 -4.84 14.53 -0.48
CA PRO A 123 -5.05 14.85 0.93
C PRO A 123 -6.47 14.57 1.45
N SER A 124 -7.44 14.34 0.56
CA SER A 124 -8.84 14.06 0.95
C SER A 124 -9.15 12.58 1.20
N LEU A 125 -8.14 11.70 1.16
CA LEU A 125 -8.33 10.27 1.40
C LEU A 125 -8.97 10.02 2.77
N LYS A 126 -10.03 9.20 2.76
CA LYS A 126 -10.73 8.71 3.96
C LYS A 126 -10.50 7.22 4.19
N ILE A 127 -10.29 6.47 3.12
CA ILE A 127 -10.11 5.02 3.16
C ILE A 127 -8.93 4.67 2.26
N VAL A 128 -7.92 4.03 2.83
CA VAL A 128 -6.80 3.44 2.11
C VAL A 128 -6.69 1.97 2.52
N GLN A 129 -6.80 1.06 1.56
CA GLN A 129 -6.63 -0.37 1.81
C GLN A 129 -5.63 -0.93 0.83
N LEU A 130 -4.49 -1.39 1.36
CA LEU A 130 -3.35 -1.92 0.62
C LEU A 130 -2.90 -3.25 1.23
N PRO A 131 -3.75 -4.29 1.21
CA PRO A 131 -3.35 -5.65 1.56
C PRO A 131 -2.35 -6.22 0.54
N GLY A 132 -1.50 -7.16 0.97
CA GLY A 132 -0.46 -7.76 0.14
C GLY A 132 0.73 -6.83 -0.16
N THR A 133 0.96 -5.80 0.66
CA THR A 133 2.10 -4.87 0.52
C THR A 133 3.20 -5.13 1.54
N HIS A 134 4.40 -4.59 1.29
CA HIS A 134 5.56 -4.65 2.21
C HIS A 134 5.86 -3.31 2.89
N LEU A 135 4.85 -2.46 3.03
CA LEU A 135 4.98 -1.14 3.63
C LEU A 135 5.29 -1.23 5.13
N ASN A 136 6.13 -0.33 5.63
CA ASN A 136 6.59 -0.27 7.02
C ASN A 136 6.06 1.01 7.72
N ASP A 137 6.67 1.36 8.85
CA ASP A 137 6.30 2.56 9.61
C ASP A 137 6.38 3.85 8.77
N ASP A 138 7.30 3.96 7.80
CA ASP A 138 7.45 5.17 6.99
C ASP A 138 6.28 5.37 6.02
N GLY A 139 5.83 4.31 5.36
CA GLY A 139 4.64 4.34 4.50
C GLY A 139 3.37 4.66 5.29
N LEU A 140 3.23 4.07 6.49
CA LEU A 140 2.13 4.38 7.40
C LEU A 140 2.15 5.85 7.83
N LEU A 141 3.31 6.34 8.28
CA LEU A 141 3.48 7.72 8.72
C LEU A 141 3.21 8.73 7.60
N GLY A 142 3.59 8.40 6.37
CA GLY A 142 3.26 9.16 5.17
C GLY A 142 1.76 9.41 5.00
N LEU A 143 0.94 8.37 5.17
CA LEU A 143 -0.52 8.49 5.11
C LEU A 143 -1.06 9.33 6.28
N LEU A 144 -0.61 9.05 7.51
CA LEU A 144 -1.10 9.71 8.71
C LEU A 144 -0.81 11.22 8.71
N LYS A 145 0.36 11.63 8.22
CA LYS A 145 0.79 13.05 8.17
C LYS A 145 0.06 13.85 7.08
N ASN A 146 -0.24 13.24 5.94
CA ASN A 146 -0.69 13.99 4.75
C ASN A 146 -2.20 13.90 4.50
N CYS A 147 -2.92 12.99 5.16
CA CYS A 147 -4.35 12.76 4.92
C CYS A 147 -5.19 12.86 6.20
N ASP A 148 -5.46 14.07 6.68
CA ASP A 148 -6.20 14.38 7.92
C ASP A 148 -7.60 13.75 8.01
N LYS A 149 -8.22 13.43 6.88
CA LYS A 149 -9.56 12.84 6.78
C LYS A 149 -9.60 11.32 6.88
N LEU A 150 -8.46 10.64 7.04
CA LEU A 150 -8.42 9.18 7.14
C LEU A 150 -9.31 8.68 8.28
N THR A 151 -10.08 7.64 7.95
CA THR A 151 -10.99 6.94 8.87
C THR A 151 -10.67 5.45 8.93
N ILE A 152 -10.20 4.87 7.82
CA ILE A 152 -9.84 3.47 7.70
C ILE A 152 -8.52 3.39 6.94
N VAL A 153 -7.53 2.73 7.54
CA VAL A 153 -6.24 2.43 6.92
C VAL A 153 -5.97 0.95 7.07
N GLU A 154 -5.55 0.28 6.01
CA GLU A 154 -5.09 -1.10 6.04
C GLU A 154 -3.79 -1.22 5.26
N LEU A 155 -2.68 -1.47 5.97
CA LEU A 155 -1.36 -1.77 5.40
C LEU A 155 -0.94 -3.13 5.94
N THR A 156 -1.13 -4.16 5.15
CA THR A 156 -0.97 -5.56 5.59
C THR A 156 -0.31 -6.31 4.46
N GLY A 157 0.63 -7.19 4.76
CA GLY A 157 1.28 -8.04 3.76
C GLY A 157 0.65 -9.43 3.73
N THR A 158 1.45 -10.38 3.22
CA THR A 158 1.21 -11.82 3.35
C THR A 158 2.30 -12.46 4.20
N SER A 159 1.91 -13.48 4.95
CA SER A 159 2.85 -14.19 5.81
C SER A 159 3.88 -14.94 4.96
N GLY A 160 5.13 -14.93 5.40
CA GLY A 160 6.22 -15.65 4.75
C GLY A 160 7.09 -14.81 3.81
N THR A 161 6.70 -13.58 3.47
CA THR A 161 7.61 -12.66 2.79
C THR A 161 8.58 -12.02 3.79
N LYS A 162 9.86 -11.93 3.41
CA LYS A 162 10.85 -11.18 4.19
C LYS A 162 10.52 -9.69 4.05
N ARG A 163 10.07 -9.09 5.13
CA ARG A 163 9.84 -7.65 5.24
C ARG A 163 10.38 -7.12 6.56
N GLU A 164 10.65 -5.83 6.59
CA GLU A 164 11.04 -5.16 7.82
C GLU A 164 9.88 -5.21 8.81
N LYS A 165 10.18 -5.60 10.05
CA LYS A 165 9.17 -5.61 11.12
C LYS A 165 8.78 -4.17 11.45
N SER A 166 7.50 -3.94 11.72
CA SER A 166 7.07 -2.62 12.17
C SER A 166 7.61 -2.39 13.58
N SER A 167 8.35 -1.31 13.78
CA SER A 167 8.91 -0.97 15.10
C SER A 167 7.83 -0.43 16.04
N GLY A 168 6.72 0.08 15.46
CA GLY A 168 5.69 0.82 16.19
C GLY A 168 5.95 2.33 16.22
N LYS A 169 7.04 2.81 15.60
CA LYS A 169 7.41 4.23 15.56
C LYS A 169 6.28 5.10 15.02
N ALA A 170 5.62 4.68 13.95
CA ALA A 170 4.50 5.44 13.39
C ALA A 170 3.31 5.56 14.36
N LEU A 171 3.13 4.57 15.25
CA LEU A 171 2.08 4.59 16.27
C LEU A 171 2.44 5.53 17.42
N ASP A 172 3.71 5.57 17.82
CA ASP A 172 4.19 6.52 18.83
C ASP A 172 4.15 7.97 18.31
N GLU A 173 4.57 8.21 17.07
CA GLU A 173 4.43 9.52 16.41
C GLU A 173 2.96 9.97 16.34
N LEU A 174 2.03 9.04 16.07
CA LEU A 174 0.60 9.36 16.06
C LEU A 174 0.05 9.72 17.44
N ARG A 175 0.71 9.29 18.53
CA ARG A 175 0.38 9.69 19.91
C ARG A 175 0.92 11.08 20.22
N GLU A 176 2.13 11.38 19.77
CA GLU A 176 2.77 12.69 19.92
C GLU A 176 2.05 13.78 19.11
N HIS A 177 1.37 13.40 18.03
CA HIS A 177 0.59 14.27 17.15
C HIS A 177 -0.91 13.91 17.13
N PRO A 178 -1.67 14.24 18.19
CA PRO A 178 -3.10 13.92 18.28
C PRO A 178 -3.94 14.61 17.19
N GLU A 179 -3.46 15.71 16.61
CA GLU A 179 -4.07 16.44 15.50
C GLU A 179 -4.02 15.67 14.17
N TRP A 180 -3.14 14.67 14.02
CA TRP A 180 -3.12 13.83 12.82
C TRP A 180 -4.25 12.81 12.85
N VAL A 181 -4.97 12.73 11.72
CA VAL A 181 -6.09 11.80 11.49
C VAL A 181 -7.04 11.69 12.69
N PRO A 182 -7.63 12.81 13.17
CA PRO A 182 -8.39 12.82 14.42
C PRO A 182 -9.66 11.96 14.36
N LYS A 183 -10.09 11.58 13.14
CA LYS A 183 -11.27 10.75 12.88
C LYS A 183 -10.91 9.30 12.51
N LEU A 184 -9.67 8.86 12.72
CA LEU A 184 -9.25 7.49 12.45
C LEU A 184 -10.02 6.50 13.33
N LYS A 185 -10.78 5.61 12.70
CA LYS A 185 -11.64 4.62 13.37
C LYS A 185 -11.01 3.23 13.35
N GLN A 186 -10.37 2.86 12.25
CA GLN A 186 -9.78 1.56 12.07
C GLN A 186 -8.39 1.65 11.45
N LEU A 187 -7.43 0.95 12.06
CA LEU A 187 -6.09 0.75 11.53
C LEU A 187 -5.79 -0.75 11.50
N SER A 188 -5.72 -1.32 10.31
CA SER A 188 -5.37 -2.73 10.10
C SER A 188 -3.89 -2.84 9.74
N LEU A 189 -3.13 -3.63 10.50
CA LEU A 189 -1.69 -3.85 10.28
C LEU A 189 -1.38 -5.34 10.37
N GLU A 190 -0.37 -5.81 9.65
CA GLU A 190 0.12 -7.17 9.83
C GLU A 190 1.32 -7.13 10.78
N GLU A 191 1.15 -7.68 11.98
CA GLU A 191 2.23 -7.84 12.96
C GLU A 191 1.88 -8.99 13.91
N LYS A 192 2.90 -9.57 14.56
CA LYS A 192 2.77 -10.71 15.46
C LYS A 192 2.86 -10.26 16.93
N GLU A 193 2.22 -11.04 17.82
CA GLU A 193 2.21 -10.75 19.26
C GLU A 193 3.60 -10.83 19.92
N ASP A 194 4.57 -11.50 19.29
CA ASP A 194 5.95 -11.59 19.77
C ASP A 194 6.74 -10.28 19.59
N ASN A 195 6.28 -9.37 18.72
CA ASN A 195 6.83 -8.02 18.59
C ASN A 195 6.39 -7.13 19.77
N LYS A 196 7.09 -7.28 20.90
CA LYS A 196 6.78 -6.57 22.15
C LYS A 196 6.81 -5.05 22.02
N LEU A 197 7.71 -4.49 21.20
CA LEU A 197 7.84 -3.05 20.98
C LEU A 197 6.60 -2.50 20.28
N PHE A 198 6.24 -3.10 19.14
CA PHE A 198 5.02 -2.74 18.42
C PHE A 198 3.77 -2.90 19.29
N MET A 199 3.63 -4.03 19.98
CA MET A 199 2.47 -4.28 20.83
C MET A 199 2.33 -3.27 21.97
N LYS A 200 3.45 -2.78 22.52
CA LYS A 200 3.45 -1.71 23.53
C LYS A 200 2.94 -0.40 22.92
N ALA A 201 3.48 0.03 21.79
CA ALA A 201 3.08 1.26 21.10
C ALA A 201 1.59 1.22 20.69
N MET A 202 1.15 0.12 20.08
CA MET A 202 -0.23 -0.10 19.67
C MET A 202 -1.20 -0.06 20.86
N ARG A 203 -0.88 -0.73 21.97
CA ARG A 203 -1.73 -0.71 23.17
C ARG A 203 -1.79 0.67 23.80
N ALA A 204 -0.70 1.44 23.77
CA ALA A 204 -0.69 2.82 24.25
C ALA A 204 -1.57 3.72 23.38
N LEU A 205 -1.41 3.66 22.05
CA LEU A 205 -2.21 4.42 21.09
C LEU A 205 -3.72 4.15 21.24
N THR A 206 -4.12 2.87 21.34
CA THR A 206 -5.54 2.51 21.47
C THR A 206 -6.13 2.85 22.84
N LYS A 207 -5.32 3.11 23.87
CA LYS A 207 -5.78 3.65 25.16
C LYS A 207 -6.06 5.14 25.07
N GLU A 208 -5.20 5.89 24.39
CA GLU A 208 -5.34 7.34 24.22
C GLU A 208 -6.46 7.68 23.22
N ARG A 209 -6.52 6.96 22.10
CA ARG A 209 -7.56 7.11 21.09
C ARG A 209 -8.67 6.07 21.30
N ILE A 210 -9.57 6.34 22.24
CA ILE A 210 -10.65 5.40 22.64
C ILE A 210 -11.60 4.99 21.50
N GLY A 211 -11.71 5.81 20.45
CA GLY A 211 -12.51 5.55 19.25
C GLY A 211 -11.77 4.72 18.19
N LEU A 212 -10.45 4.58 18.31
CA LEU A 212 -9.62 3.82 17.39
C LEU A 212 -9.69 2.33 17.71
N THR A 213 -9.83 1.53 16.67
CA THR A 213 -9.72 0.07 16.70
C THR A 213 -8.52 -0.32 15.85
N VAL A 214 -7.57 -1.04 16.44
CA VAL A 214 -6.45 -1.63 15.70
C VAL A 214 -6.78 -3.08 15.42
N VAL A 215 -6.62 -3.52 14.18
CA VAL A 215 -6.85 -4.91 13.77
C VAL A 215 -5.54 -5.50 13.29
N LEU A 216 -5.02 -6.51 13.99
CA LEU A 216 -3.90 -7.27 13.48
C LEU A 216 -4.43 -8.31 12.50
N VAL A 217 -3.99 -8.23 11.24
CA VAL A 217 -4.45 -9.12 10.18
C VAL A 217 -3.27 -10.00 9.76
N THR A 218 -3.46 -11.32 9.85
CA THR A 218 -2.51 -12.31 9.35
C THR A 218 -3.13 -13.01 8.15
N ARG A 219 -2.41 -13.03 7.02
CA ARG A 219 -2.81 -13.73 5.80
C ARG A 219 -1.84 -14.84 5.49
N ASN A 220 -2.34 -16.07 5.39
CA ASN A 220 -1.55 -17.24 5.03
C ASN A 220 -2.06 -17.82 3.72
N GLU A 221 -1.14 -18.06 2.80
CA GLU A 221 -1.42 -18.87 1.62
C GLU A 221 -1.21 -20.34 2.00
N TYR A 222 -2.21 -21.19 1.75
CA TYR A 222 -2.10 -22.62 1.99
C TYR A 222 -2.63 -23.41 0.80
N LYS A 223 -2.04 -24.58 0.56
CA LYS A 223 -2.44 -25.43 -0.55
C LYS A 223 -3.64 -26.29 -0.15
N LYS A 224 -4.67 -26.29 -0.97
CA LYS A 224 -5.86 -27.13 -0.80
C LYS A 224 -6.33 -27.64 -2.16
N TRP A 225 -6.50 -28.95 -2.27
CA TRP A 225 -6.94 -29.63 -3.50
C TRP A 225 -6.12 -29.30 -4.77
N GLY A 226 -4.81 -29.00 -4.61
CA GLY A 226 -3.93 -28.70 -5.74
C GLY A 226 -3.81 -27.22 -6.09
N ASP A 227 -4.67 -26.37 -5.54
CA ASP A 227 -4.63 -24.91 -5.72
C ASP A 227 -4.28 -24.19 -4.39
N TRP A 228 -4.02 -22.90 -4.47
CA TRP A 228 -3.72 -22.06 -3.33
C TRP A 228 -4.99 -21.32 -2.86
N GLU A 229 -5.24 -21.38 -1.56
CA GLU A 229 -6.29 -20.61 -0.89
C GLU A 229 -5.67 -19.62 0.11
N LEU A 230 -6.41 -18.54 0.40
CA LEU A 230 -6.00 -17.50 1.34
C LEU A 230 -6.77 -17.65 2.66
N GLU A 231 -6.08 -17.96 3.74
CA GLU A 231 -6.63 -17.89 5.09
C GLU A 231 -6.34 -16.50 5.67
N GLU A 232 -7.37 -15.82 6.17
CA GLU A 232 -7.23 -14.54 6.86
C GLU A 232 -7.68 -14.66 8.31
N ARG A 233 -6.79 -14.30 9.24
CA ARG A 233 -7.08 -14.19 10.66
C ARG A 233 -7.01 -12.74 11.10
N ARG A 234 -8.00 -12.31 11.89
CA ARG A 234 -8.10 -10.95 12.40
C ARG A 234 -8.17 -10.95 13.92
N GLU A 235 -7.29 -10.19 14.55
CA GLU A 235 -7.30 -9.94 15.98
C GLU A 235 -7.58 -8.47 16.25
N THR A 236 -8.62 -8.20 17.03
CA THR A 236 -9.06 -6.82 17.26
C THR A 236 -8.56 -6.31 18.60
N TYR A 237 -8.03 -5.09 18.61
CA TYR A 237 -7.53 -4.39 19.78
C TYR A 237 -8.21 -3.05 19.95
N LYS A 238 -8.69 -2.78 21.17
CA LYS A 238 -9.36 -1.54 21.53
C LYS A 238 -9.10 -1.24 23.00
N LYS A 239 -8.90 0.05 23.35
CA LYS A 239 -8.61 0.48 24.73
C LYS A 239 -7.43 -0.30 25.35
N GLY A 240 -6.42 -0.63 24.54
CA GLY A 240 -5.23 -1.38 24.96
C GLY A 240 -5.43 -2.88 25.24
N ARG A 241 -6.59 -3.46 24.91
CA ARG A 241 -6.91 -4.88 25.15
C ARG A 241 -7.31 -5.60 23.88
N LYS A 242 -6.92 -6.86 23.76
CA LYS A 242 -7.45 -7.79 22.76
C LYS A 242 -8.93 -8.00 23.04
N GLN A 243 -9.76 -7.91 22.00
CA GLN A 243 -11.19 -8.15 22.08
C GLN A 243 -11.43 -9.64 21.83
N SER A 244 -12.16 -10.31 22.71
CA SER A 244 -12.62 -11.68 22.48
C SER A 244 -13.67 -11.68 21.37
N ARG A 245 -13.59 -12.66 20.46
CA ARG A 245 -14.74 -13.03 19.63
C ARG A 245 -15.78 -13.67 20.56
N TRP A 246 -17.00 -13.15 20.54
CA TRP A 246 -18.16 -13.77 21.17
C TRP A 246 -18.79 -14.74 20.18
#